data_AF-A0A7C6AYU6-F1
#
_entry.id   AF-A0A7C6AYU6-F1
#
_cell.length_a   1.000
_cell.length_b   1.000
_cell.length_c   1.000
_cell.angle_alpha   90.00
_cell.angle_beta   90.00
_cell.angle_gamma   90.00
#
_symmetry.space_group_name_H-M   'P 1'
#
loop_
_entity.id
_entity.type
_entity.pdbx_description
1 polymer ?
#
loop_
_entity_poly.entity_id
_entity_poly.type
_entity_poly.pdbx_seq_one_letter_code
_entity_poly.pdbx_strand_id
1 'polypeptide(L)'
;MGHRSSIEDYAMAGDPVESSLWCRGTLVVGVEGFGQRKHVTFAQPFVRCGSLDTCDLTLRGPGIPRRLLYLHATTHGIFAVPLVAPGRFAPLPSGWLLPKISLHVGPFRISWQWGCDSEAGQVSPSDPSHLANLVEKGSLKRRWELDIFVDGHRVGRYELSRVLTLVGRHSPSHLNVTSRSVSSCHCVIVAEEDRLWFVDLCSGNGTRLEKQPITAGEWPIGVALQLGRVTLVARPTCSQSYEMHRAGLSQQVFDDHKPVDSVTSGSQSESQPRDDQRDLSTLAHDPILGRTENQLTDSRPHVNTPNSKTEYVEESEPEIPTFFIPPSYARIRAFDSDV
;
A
#
# COMPACT_ATOMS: atom_id res chain seq x y z
N MET A 1 -50.00 -33.17 22.49
CA MET A 1 -50.64 -31.91 22.05
C MET A 1 -50.04 -30.81 22.93
N GLY A 2 -49.32 -29.80 22.49
CA GLY A 2 -49.04 -29.21 21.18
C GLY A 2 -48.70 -27.74 21.47
N HIS A 3 -47.42 -27.42 21.65
CA HIS A 3 -46.94 -26.04 21.76
C HIS A 3 -45.82 -25.85 20.73
N ARG A 4 -46.23 -25.37 19.55
CA ARG A 4 -45.34 -24.81 18.54
C ARG A 4 -45.06 -23.37 18.95
N SER A 5 -43.84 -23.11 19.39
CA SER A 5 -43.30 -21.77 19.51
C SER A 5 -42.99 -21.27 18.10
N SER A 6 -43.72 -20.24 17.67
CA SER A 6 -43.47 -19.47 16.47
C SER A 6 -42.20 -18.65 16.67
N ILE A 7 -41.10 -19.12 16.07
CA ILE A 7 -39.93 -18.30 15.82
C ILE A 7 -40.34 -17.33 14.71
N GLU A 8 -40.63 -16.10 15.12
CA GLU A 8 -40.93 -15.00 14.21
C GLU A 8 -39.68 -14.69 13.37
N ASP A 9 -39.88 -14.79 12.06
CA ASP A 9 -38.99 -14.40 11.00
C ASP A 9 -38.65 -12.90 11.10
N TYR A 10 -37.61 -12.56 11.86
CA TYR A 10 -36.90 -11.28 11.69
C TYR A 10 -35.90 -11.40 10.53
N ALA A 11 -36.45 -11.60 9.33
CA ALA A 11 -35.73 -11.32 8.09
C ALA A 11 -35.64 -9.80 7.93
N MET A 12 -34.65 -9.19 8.59
CA MET A 12 -34.19 -7.85 8.27
C MET A 12 -33.51 -7.89 6.89
N ALA A 13 -34.33 -7.99 5.85
CA ALA A 13 -33.98 -7.57 4.50
C ALA A 13 -33.91 -6.04 4.49
N GLY A 14 -32.98 -5.48 5.28
CA GLY A 14 -32.40 -4.21 4.86
C GLY A 14 -31.74 -4.50 3.53
N ASP A 15 -32.03 -3.68 2.51
CA ASP A 15 -31.20 -3.63 1.31
C ASP A 15 -29.75 -3.79 1.78
N PRO A 16 -28.97 -4.74 1.22
CA PRO A 16 -27.56 -4.77 1.52
C PRO A 16 -27.12 -3.35 1.21
N VAL A 17 -26.77 -2.61 2.25
CA VAL A 17 -26.07 -1.35 2.09
C VAL A 17 -24.89 -1.81 1.28
N GLU A 18 -24.94 -1.58 -0.04
CA GLU A 18 -23.80 -1.63 -0.91
C GLU A 18 -22.92 -0.59 -0.28
N SER A 19 -22.14 -1.04 0.70
CA SER A 19 -21.17 -0.29 1.44
C SER A 19 -20.18 0.04 0.36
N SER A 20 -20.46 1.15 -0.32
CA SER A 20 -19.65 1.62 -1.41
C SER A 20 -18.26 1.65 -0.83
N LEU A 21 -17.32 1.14 -1.61
CA LEU A 21 -15.92 1.36 -1.33
C LEU A 21 -15.69 2.88 -1.26
N TRP A 22 -14.46 3.28 -0.93
CA TRP A 22 -14.12 4.67 -0.61
C TRP A 22 -14.58 5.73 -1.65
N CYS A 23 -14.82 5.36 -2.91
CA CYS A 23 -15.56 6.20 -3.84
C CYS A 23 -16.49 5.41 -4.77
N ARG A 24 -17.40 6.13 -5.44
CA ARG A 24 -18.30 5.63 -6.49
C ARG A 24 -17.86 6.13 -7.87
N GLY A 25 -18.08 5.31 -8.87
CA GLY A 25 -17.80 5.62 -10.26
C GLY A 25 -17.46 4.38 -11.07
N THR A 26 -17.07 4.61 -12.31
CA THR A 26 -16.77 3.57 -13.28
C THR A 26 -15.33 3.68 -13.77
N LEU A 27 -14.56 2.61 -13.55
CA LEU A 27 -13.18 2.49 -14.03
C LEU A 27 -13.18 1.69 -15.34
N VAL A 28 -12.76 2.32 -16.43
CA VAL A 28 -12.59 1.67 -17.73
C VAL A 28 -11.11 1.47 -18.01
N VAL A 29 -10.70 0.23 -18.24
CA VAL A 29 -9.33 -0.12 -18.60
C VAL A 29 -9.31 -0.70 -20.02
N GLY A 30 -8.62 -0.01 -20.92
CA GLY A 30 -8.34 -0.48 -22.27
C GLY A 30 -7.04 -1.27 -22.31
N VAL A 31 -7.03 -2.42 -22.96
CA VAL A 31 -5.85 -3.24 -23.21
C VAL A 31 -5.74 -3.54 -24.70
N GLU A 32 -4.57 -3.30 -25.24
CA GLU A 32 -4.21 -3.64 -26.61
C GLU A 32 -2.99 -4.57 -26.59
N GLY A 33 -3.05 -5.70 -27.29
CA GLY A 33 -1.96 -6.67 -27.37
C GLY A 33 -2.32 -7.85 -28.27
N PHE A 34 -1.32 -8.47 -28.91
CA PHE A 34 -1.50 -9.57 -29.86
C PHE A 34 -2.51 -9.25 -30.99
N GLY A 35 -2.54 -8.00 -31.47
CA GLY A 35 -3.47 -7.56 -32.50
C GLY A 35 -4.93 -7.43 -32.04
N GLN A 36 -5.21 -7.59 -30.75
CA GLN A 36 -6.54 -7.42 -30.17
C GLN A 36 -6.58 -6.17 -29.29
N ARG A 37 -7.73 -5.51 -29.31
CA ARG A 37 -8.05 -4.40 -28.39
C ARG A 37 -9.33 -4.72 -27.64
N LYS A 38 -9.29 -4.58 -26.32
CA LYS A 38 -10.41 -4.82 -25.41
C LYS A 38 -10.53 -3.64 -24.44
N HIS A 39 -11.75 -3.23 -24.15
CA HIS A 39 -12.05 -2.35 -23.02
C HIS A 39 -12.83 -3.14 -21.97
N VAL A 40 -12.46 -2.98 -20.71
CA VAL A 40 -13.11 -3.65 -19.58
C VAL A 40 -13.56 -2.59 -18.60
N THR A 41 -14.81 -2.68 -18.18
CA THR A 41 -15.46 -1.73 -17.27
C THR A 41 -15.61 -2.38 -15.90
N PHE A 42 -15.25 -1.64 -14.85
CA PHE A 42 -15.29 -2.07 -13.46
C PHE A 42 -16.11 -1.08 -12.64
N ALA A 43 -17.06 -1.61 -11.86
CA ALA A 43 -17.88 -0.82 -10.93
C ALA A 43 -17.15 -0.53 -9.60
N GLN A 44 -16.12 -1.31 -9.27
CA GLN A 44 -15.29 -1.07 -8.10
C GLN A 44 -14.20 -0.02 -8.40
N PRO A 45 -13.81 0.82 -7.43
CA PRO A 45 -12.81 1.88 -7.61
C PRO A 45 -11.37 1.35 -7.60
N PHE A 46 -11.15 0.11 -8.03
CA PHE A 46 -9.81 -0.46 -8.15
C PHE A 46 -9.75 -1.56 -9.21
N VAL A 47 -8.56 -1.82 -9.73
CA VAL A 47 -8.28 -2.95 -10.62
C VAL A 47 -6.94 -3.59 -10.25
N ARG A 48 -6.96 -4.91 -10.10
CA ARG A 48 -5.75 -5.75 -9.94
C ARG A 48 -5.34 -6.29 -11.29
N CYS A 49 -4.13 -5.96 -11.73
CA CYS A 49 -3.58 -6.38 -13.02
C CYS A 49 -2.45 -7.41 -12.82
N GLY A 50 -2.42 -8.46 -13.64
CA GLY A 50 -1.32 -9.45 -13.64
C GLY A 50 -1.64 -10.68 -14.47
N SER A 51 -0.77 -11.69 -14.44
CA SER A 51 -0.98 -12.96 -15.15
C SER A 51 -1.78 -14.01 -14.36
N LEU A 52 -2.15 -13.73 -13.11
CA LEU A 52 -3.04 -14.58 -12.33
C LEU A 52 -4.48 -14.49 -12.83
N ASP A 53 -5.14 -15.63 -12.94
CA ASP A 53 -6.55 -15.74 -13.34
C ASP A 53 -7.52 -15.11 -12.33
N THR A 54 -7.05 -14.86 -11.10
CA THR A 54 -7.81 -14.18 -10.04
C THR A 54 -7.67 -12.66 -10.07
N CYS A 55 -6.86 -12.10 -10.99
CA CYS A 55 -6.78 -10.66 -11.22
C CYS A 55 -8.02 -10.16 -11.97
N ASP A 56 -8.49 -8.96 -11.62
CA ASP A 56 -9.62 -8.30 -12.31
C ASP A 56 -9.29 -8.08 -13.80
N LEU A 57 -8.04 -7.73 -14.09
CA LEU A 57 -7.49 -7.66 -15.43
C LEU A 57 -6.36 -8.67 -15.63
N THR A 58 -6.71 -9.82 -16.20
CA THR A 58 -5.74 -10.88 -16.51
C THR A 58 -5.02 -10.61 -17.83
N LEU A 59 -3.70 -10.51 -17.78
CA LEU A 59 -2.81 -10.29 -18.92
C LEU A 59 -1.99 -11.56 -19.20
N ARG A 60 -2.39 -12.33 -20.21
CA ARG A 60 -1.71 -13.58 -20.59
C ARG A 60 -0.65 -13.32 -21.66
N GLY A 61 0.61 -13.26 -21.27
CA GLY A 61 1.73 -13.11 -22.19
C GLY A 61 3.07 -13.47 -21.54
N PRO A 62 4.11 -13.74 -22.34
CA PRO A 62 5.44 -14.00 -21.81
C PRO A 62 5.96 -12.80 -21.01
N GLY A 63 6.61 -13.08 -19.89
CA GLY A 63 7.22 -12.04 -19.04
C GLY A 63 6.23 -11.25 -18.16
N ILE A 64 4.92 -11.55 -18.18
CA ILE A 64 3.97 -10.84 -17.33
C ILE A 64 3.99 -11.40 -15.89
N PRO A 65 4.27 -10.56 -14.87
CA PRO A 65 4.25 -10.96 -13.47
C PRO A 65 2.86 -11.45 -13.04
N ARG A 66 2.84 -12.38 -12.08
CA ARG A 66 1.61 -12.87 -11.43
C ARG A 66 0.74 -11.71 -10.92
N ARG A 67 1.37 -10.71 -10.32
CA ARG A 67 0.79 -9.45 -9.86
C ARG A 67 1.68 -8.33 -10.38
N LEU A 68 1.14 -7.49 -11.24
CA LEU A 68 1.89 -6.48 -11.97
C LEU A 68 1.63 -5.09 -11.39
N LEU A 69 0.36 -4.70 -11.32
CA LEU A 69 -0.06 -3.33 -11.04
C LEU A 69 -1.39 -3.35 -10.26
N TYR A 70 -1.51 -2.44 -9.30
CA TYR A 70 -2.78 -2.10 -8.67
C TYR A 70 -3.17 -0.68 -9.10
N LEU A 71 -4.37 -0.53 -9.65
CA LEU A 71 -4.98 0.76 -9.97
C LEU A 71 -5.98 1.10 -8.87
N HIS A 72 -5.89 2.31 -8.33
CA HIS A 72 -6.73 2.81 -7.26
C HIS A 72 -7.40 4.10 -7.73
N ALA A 73 -8.71 4.04 -7.98
CA ALA A 73 -9.49 5.22 -8.34
C ALA A 73 -9.94 5.96 -7.08
N THR A 74 -9.94 7.29 -7.14
CA THR A 74 -10.51 8.18 -6.13
C THR A 74 -11.40 9.20 -6.83
N THR A 75 -12.01 10.11 -6.07
CA THR A 75 -12.72 11.27 -6.65
C THR A 75 -11.79 12.20 -7.45
N HIS A 76 -10.47 12.12 -7.25
CA HIS A 76 -9.48 12.99 -7.89
C HIS A 76 -8.80 12.37 -9.12
N GLY A 77 -8.92 11.06 -9.34
CA GLY A 77 -8.29 10.39 -10.48
C GLY A 77 -7.90 8.95 -10.21
N ILE A 78 -6.94 8.43 -10.97
CA ILE A 78 -6.42 7.06 -10.79
C ILE A 78 -4.97 7.14 -10.31
N PHE A 79 -4.69 6.43 -9.23
CA PHE A 79 -3.35 6.23 -8.68
C PHE A 79 -2.86 4.82 -8.99
N ALA A 80 -1.63 4.69 -9.49
CA ALA A 80 -1.00 3.42 -9.81
C ALA A 80 0.04 3.02 -8.74
N VAL A 81 0.00 1.74 -8.36
CA VAL A 81 0.96 1.12 -7.44
C VAL A 81 1.56 -0.12 -8.11
N PRO A 82 2.84 -0.10 -8.50
CA PRO A 82 3.56 -1.29 -8.95
C PRO A 82 3.60 -2.37 -7.86
N LEU A 83 3.29 -3.62 -8.23
CA LEU A 83 3.30 -4.77 -7.31
C LEU A 83 4.54 -5.65 -7.47
N VAL A 84 5.52 -5.15 -8.22
CA VAL A 84 6.80 -5.80 -8.50
C VAL A 84 7.93 -4.96 -7.96
N ALA A 85 9.04 -5.61 -7.61
CA ALA A 85 10.24 -4.91 -7.18
C ALA A 85 10.76 -4.00 -8.31
N PRO A 86 11.24 -2.78 -7.99
CA PRO A 86 11.89 -1.90 -8.96
C PRO A 86 13.05 -2.60 -9.69
N GLY A 87 13.28 -2.23 -10.95
CA GLY A 87 14.40 -2.71 -11.76
C GLY A 87 14.25 -4.12 -12.36
N ARG A 88 13.22 -4.89 -11.97
CA ARG A 88 12.96 -6.21 -12.57
C ARG A 88 12.21 -6.13 -13.91
N PHE A 89 11.47 -5.06 -14.13
CA PHE A 89 10.66 -4.82 -15.32
C PHE A 89 10.90 -3.38 -15.81
N ALA A 90 10.47 -3.09 -17.05
CA ALA A 90 10.38 -1.72 -17.54
C ALA A 90 9.69 -0.83 -16.49
N PRO A 91 10.07 0.46 -16.38
CA PRO A 91 9.53 1.33 -15.35
C PRO A 91 8.00 1.35 -15.42
N LEU A 92 7.38 0.78 -14.39
CA LEU A 92 5.94 0.83 -14.23
C LEU A 92 5.56 2.17 -13.61
N PRO A 93 4.43 2.78 -14.01
CA PRO A 93 3.99 4.02 -13.43
C PRO A 93 3.71 3.81 -11.95
N SER A 94 4.20 4.73 -11.14
CA SER A 94 3.94 4.82 -9.71
C SER A 94 3.49 6.25 -9.43
N GLY A 95 2.30 6.41 -8.87
CA GLY A 95 1.73 7.74 -8.64
C GLY A 95 0.42 7.97 -9.40
N TRP A 96 0.00 9.23 -9.43
CA TRP A 96 -1.18 9.65 -10.17
C TRP A 96 -0.98 9.49 -11.68
N LEU A 97 -1.98 8.94 -12.34
CA LEU A 97 -1.97 8.69 -13.76
C LEU A 97 -2.64 9.85 -14.50
N LEU A 98 -1.93 10.37 -15.50
CA LEU A 98 -2.50 11.35 -16.41
C LEU A 98 -3.49 10.68 -17.38
N PRO A 99 -4.61 11.34 -17.71
CA PRO A 99 -5.47 10.90 -18.80
C PRO A 99 -4.67 10.78 -20.11
N LYS A 100 -5.05 9.84 -20.98
CA LYS A 100 -4.45 9.60 -22.31
C LYS A 100 -3.03 9.03 -22.32
N ILE A 101 -2.33 8.95 -21.18
CA ILE A 101 -1.09 8.18 -21.09
C ILE A 101 -1.44 6.69 -21.08
N SER A 102 -0.62 5.90 -21.77
CA SER A 102 -0.73 4.44 -21.80
C SER A 102 0.55 3.80 -21.27
N LEU A 103 0.40 2.75 -20.48
CA LEU A 103 1.48 1.93 -19.97
C LEU A 103 1.80 0.79 -20.93
N HIS A 104 3.08 0.56 -21.23
CA HIS A 104 3.53 -0.63 -21.96
C HIS A 104 4.12 -1.67 -21.01
N VAL A 105 3.61 -2.91 -21.04
CA VAL A 105 4.16 -4.05 -20.30
C VAL A 105 4.20 -5.28 -21.19
N GLY A 106 5.42 -5.68 -21.57
CA GLY A 106 5.61 -6.77 -22.55
C GLY A 106 4.87 -6.46 -23.86
N PRO A 107 4.02 -7.35 -24.37
CA PRO A 107 3.27 -7.14 -25.61
C PRO A 107 1.99 -6.31 -25.43
N PHE A 108 1.73 -5.78 -24.22
CA PHE A 108 0.49 -5.08 -23.90
C PHE A 108 0.69 -3.59 -23.76
N ARG A 109 -0.26 -2.83 -24.30
CA ARG A 109 -0.49 -1.42 -24.04
C ARG A 109 -1.77 -1.26 -23.24
N ILE A 110 -1.68 -0.62 -22.07
CA ILE A 110 -2.77 -0.47 -21.10
C ILE A 110 -3.11 1.02 -21.00
N SER A 111 -4.39 1.36 -21.13
CA SER A 111 -4.94 2.71 -20.97
C SER A 111 -6.07 2.69 -19.95
N TRP A 112 -6.38 3.83 -19.34
CA TRP A 112 -7.38 3.92 -18.29
C TRP A 112 -8.22 5.18 -18.42
N GLN A 113 -9.46 5.12 -17.92
CA GLN A 113 -10.38 6.23 -17.78
C GLN A 113 -11.21 6.03 -16.51
N TRP A 114 -11.47 7.12 -15.79
CA TRP A 114 -12.31 7.11 -14.60
C TRP A 114 -13.47 8.09 -14.79
N GLY A 115 -14.70 7.58 -14.71
CA GLY A 115 -15.90 8.39 -14.63
C GLY A 115 -16.41 8.38 -13.20
N CYS A 116 -16.32 9.51 -12.50
CA CYS A 116 -16.93 9.67 -11.19
C CYS A 116 -18.38 10.15 -11.37
N ASP A 117 -19.33 9.59 -10.62
CA ASP A 117 -20.77 9.93 -10.71
C ASP A 117 -21.11 11.27 -10.02
N SER A 118 -20.13 12.16 -9.84
CA SER A 118 -20.38 13.44 -9.19
C SER A 118 -21.21 14.34 -10.10
N GLU A 119 -22.48 14.54 -9.76
CA GLU A 119 -23.43 15.41 -10.49
C GLU A 119 -22.98 16.88 -10.56
N ALA A 120 -21.95 17.26 -9.79
CA ALA A 120 -21.32 18.56 -9.85
C ALA A 120 -20.42 18.68 -11.10
N GLY A 121 -21.05 18.96 -12.24
CA GLY A 121 -20.50 19.48 -13.48
C GLY A 121 -19.03 19.17 -13.77
N GLN A 122 -18.77 18.09 -14.52
CA GLN A 122 -17.56 17.78 -15.30
C GLN A 122 -16.32 18.66 -15.02
N VAL A 123 -15.81 18.65 -13.80
CA VAL A 123 -14.53 19.29 -13.50
C VAL A 123 -13.50 18.41 -14.19
N SER A 124 -12.87 18.94 -15.26
CA SER A 124 -11.75 18.25 -15.88
C SER A 124 -10.76 17.86 -14.79
N PRO A 125 -10.24 16.62 -14.79
CA PRO A 125 -9.35 16.16 -13.74
C PRO A 125 -8.25 17.19 -13.54
N SER A 126 -8.23 17.79 -12.35
CA SER A 126 -7.22 18.76 -11.97
C SER A 126 -5.85 18.14 -12.22
N ASP A 127 -4.88 18.96 -12.64
CA ASP A 127 -3.52 18.50 -12.88
C ASP A 127 -3.04 17.65 -11.68
N PRO A 128 -2.79 16.34 -11.88
CA PRO A 128 -2.45 15.44 -10.79
C PRO A 128 -1.12 15.78 -10.11
N SER A 129 -0.30 16.66 -10.71
CA SER A 129 0.96 17.14 -10.13
C SER A 129 0.80 17.76 -8.74
N HIS A 130 -0.38 18.31 -8.42
CA HIS A 130 -0.68 18.92 -7.12
C HIS A 130 -1.28 17.94 -6.10
N LEU A 131 -1.62 16.72 -6.51
CA LEU A 131 -2.25 15.75 -5.63
C LEU A 131 -1.20 15.05 -4.76
N ALA A 132 -1.53 14.88 -3.48
CA ALA A 132 -0.66 14.18 -2.54
C ALA A 132 -0.37 12.75 -3.00
N ASN A 133 0.86 12.29 -2.81
CA ASN A 133 1.24 10.91 -3.12
C ASN A 133 0.64 9.97 -2.04
N LEU A 134 -0.27 9.08 -2.46
CA LEU A 134 -1.04 8.26 -1.53
C LEU A 134 -0.20 7.22 -0.78
N VAL A 135 0.96 6.82 -1.30
CA VAL A 135 1.86 5.85 -0.64
C VAL A 135 2.99 6.52 0.14
N GLU A 136 3.06 7.86 0.10
CA GLU A 136 4.09 8.61 0.80
C GLU A 136 3.86 8.57 2.32
N LYS A 137 4.94 8.37 3.08
CA LYS A 137 4.89 8.35 4.54
C LYS A 137 4.47 9.73 5.05
N GLY A 138 3.43 9.79 5.87
CA GLY A 138 2.87 11.03 6.38
C GLY A 138 1.72 11.59 5.53
N SER A 139 1.37 10.96 4.40
CA SER A 139 0.21 11.37 3.59
C SER A 139 -1.13 11.25 4.34
N LEU A 140 -1.18 10.44 5.39
CA LEU A 140 -2.38 10.26 6.19
C LEU A 140 -2.51 11.31 7.29
N LYS A 141 -3.62 12.06 7.28
CA LYS A 141 -3.92 13.10 8.29
C LYS A 141 -4.20 12.51 9.67
N ARG A 142 -4.94 11.40 9.75
CA ARG A 142 -5.31 10.72 11.00
C ARG A 142 -4.47 9.46 11.18
N ARG A 143 -3.84 9.30 12.34
CA ARG A 143 -2.99 8.14 12.61
C ARG A 143 -3.81 6.96 13.09
N TRP A 144 -3.46 5.78 12.59
CA TRP A 144 -3.96 4.51 13.07
C TRP A 144 -2.79 3.64 13.50
N GLU A 145 -3.05 2.73 14.43
CA GLU A 145 -2.08 1.73 14.81
C GLU A 145 -2.66 0.34 14.59
N LEU A 146 -1.87 -0.51 13.95
CA LEU A 146 -2.18 -1.91 13.75
C LEU A 146 -1.46 -2.73 14.79
N ASP A 147 -2.17 -3.57 15.52
CA ASP A 147 -1.55 -4.71 16.16
C ASP A 147 -1.35 -5.83 15.17
N ILE A 148 -0.21 -6.50 15.31
CA ILE A 148 0.16 -7.63 14.48
C ILE A 148 0.23 -8.85 15.38
N PHE A 149 -0.57 -9.86 15.06
CA PHE A 149 -0.56 -11.15 15.72
C PHE A 149 -0.09 -12.22 14.74
N VAL A 150 0.62 -13.22 15.24
CA VAL A 150 1.00 -14.44 14.52
C VAL A 150 0.55 -15.62 15.37
N ASP A 151 -0.34 -16.45 14.84
CA ASP A 151 -0.93 -17.60 15.56
C ASP A 151 -1.55 -17.21 16.91
N GLY A 152 -2.20 -16.04 16.97
CA GLY A 152 -2.84 -15.51 18.18
C GLY A 152 -1.91 -14.78 19.14
N HIS A 153 -0.59 -14.82 18.94
CA HIS A 153 0.37 -14.11 19.77
C HIS A 153 0.71 -12.75 19.17
N ARG A 154 0.61 -11.68 19.97
CA ARG A 154 0.97 -10.32 19.52
C ARG A 154 2.48 -10.22 19.34
N VAL A 155 2.94 -9.95 18.12
CA VAL A 155 4.37 -9.87 17.76
C VAL A 155 4.85 -8.44 17.52
N GLY A 156 3.94 -7.48 17.35
CA GLY A 156 4.35 -6.10 17.12
C GLY A 156 3.19 -5.13 16.90
N ARG A 157 3.58 -3.90 16.57
CA ARG A 157 2.68 -2.80 16.24
C ARG A 157 3.20 -2.06 15.01
N TYR A 158 2.31 -1.51 14.21
CA TYR A 158 2.65 -0.67 13.06
C TYR A 158 1.78 0.58 13.01
N GLU A 159 2.38 1.76 12.88
CA GLU A 159 1.66 3.02 12.68
C GLU A 159 1.34 3.19 11.18
N LEU A 160 0.05 3.18 10.84
CA LEU A 160 -0.42 3.59 9.52
C LEU A 160 -0.26 5.10 9.41
N SER A 161 0.65 5.49 8.53
CA SER A 161 0.98 6.88 8.21
C SER A 161 0.76 7.20 6.73
N ARG A 162 0.15 6.28 5.97
CA ARG A 162 -0.10 6.43 4.53
C ARG A 162 -1.57 6.24 4.23
N VAL A 163 -2.09 6.98 3.25
CA VAL A 163 -3.44 6.74 2.71
C VAL A 163 -3.51 5.35 2.09
N LEU A 164 -2.51 4.95 1.32
CA LEU A 164 -2.37 3.60 0.76
C LEU A 164 -1.18 2.87 1.39
N THR A 165 -1.46 1.80 2.12
CA THR A 165 -0.44 0.94 2.72
C THR A 165 -0.48 -0.45 2.09
N LEU A 166 0.47 -0.72 1.19
CA LEU A 166 0.77 -2.07 0.72
C LEU A 166 1.29 -2.96 1.85
N VAL A 167 0.65 -4.12 2.05
CA VAL A 167 1.03 -5.13 3.05
C VAL A 167 1.46 -6.41 2.34
N GLY A 168 2.55 -7.00 2.79
CA GLY A 168 3.04 -8.25 2.21
C GLY A 168 4.35 -8.72 2.83
N ARG A 169 4.90 -9.81 2.30
CA ARG A 169 6.13 -10.40 2.81
C ARG A 169 7.40 -9.75 2.27
N HIS A 170 7.33 -9.16 1.08
CA HIS A 170 8.50 -8.64 0.36
C HIS A 170 8.23 -7.23 -0.18
N SER A 171 9.32 -6.56 -0.58
CA SER A 171 9.23 -5.35 -1.40
C SER A 171 8.33 -5.60 -2.64
N PRO A 172 7.49 -4.62 -3.04
CA PRO A 172 7.44 -3.22 -2.60
C PRO A 172 6.56 -2.92 -1.36
N SER A 173 6.22 -3.92 -0.53
CA SER A 173 5.33 -3.71 0.62
C SER A 173 5.88 -2.67 1.64
N HIS A 174 4.97 -1.87 2.20
CA HIS A 174 5.29 -0.86 3.22
C HIS A 174 5.26 -1.45 4.63
N LEU A 175 4.31 -2.36 4.87
CA LEU A 175 4.27 -3.21 6.05
C LEU A 175 4.76 -4.60 5.64
N ASN A 176 6.01 -4.90 6.00
CA ASN A 176 6.66 -6.17 5.70
C ASN A 176 6.42 -7.18 6.82
N VAL A 177 5.69 -8.24 6.52
CA VAL A 177 5.40 -9.34 7.44
C VAL A 177 6.13 -10.61 6.99
N THR A 178 7.07 -11.11 7.79
CA THR A 178 7.99 -12.18 7.37
C THR A 178 7.36 -13.56 7.21
N SER A 179 6.13 -13.78 7.70
CA SER A 179 5.45 -15.09 7.65
C SER A 179 5.29 -15.61 6.22
N ARG A 180 5.70 -16.86 5.97
CA ARG A 180 5.54 -17.53 4.66
C ARG A 180 4.09 -17.69 4.21
N SER A 181 3.14 -17.63 5.15
CA SER A 181 1.70 -17.63 4.87
C SER A 181 1.21 -16.31 4.23
N VAL A 182 2.05 -15.27 4.21
CA VAL A 182 1.76 -13.99 3.59
C VAL A 182 2.41 -13.93 2.20
N SER A 183 1.61 -13.56 1.21
CA SER A 183 2.04 -13.27 -0.15
C SER A 183 3.06 -12.12 -0.23
N SER A 184 3.88 -12.06 -1.29
CA SER A 184 4.88 -10.98 -1.48
C SER A 184 4.25 -9.58 -1.40
N CYS A 185 3.16 -9.39 -2.15
CA CYS A 185 2.17 -8.32 -1.98
C CYS A 185 0.84 -9.01 -1.71
N HIS A 186 0.30 -8.87 -0.50
CA HIS A 186 -0.86 -9.62 -0.04
C HIS A 186 -2.14 -8.81 -0.18
N CYS A 187 -2.17 -7.62 0.41
CA CYS A 187 -3.32 -6.72 0.33
C CYS A 187 -2.85 -5.26 0.35
N VAL A 188 -3.76 -4.35 0.01
CA VAL A 188 -3.61 -2.91 0.26
C VAL A 188 -4.60 -2.52 1.33
N ILE A 189 -4.16 -1.73 2.30
CA ILE A 189 -5.03 -1.03 3.23
C ILE A 189 -5.20 0.39 2.71
N VAL A 190 -6.44 0.85 2.63
CA VAL A 190 -6.82 2.22 2.28
C VAL A 190 -7.32 2.89 3.55
N ALA A 191 -6.73 4.03 3.90
CA ALA A 191 -7.16 4.84 5.02
C ALA A 191 -7.63 6.20 4.49
N GLU A 192 -8.93 6.44 4.56
CA GLU A 192 -9.54 7.70 4.14
C GLU A 192 -10.48 8.18 5.25
N GLU A 193 -10.27 9.43 5.66
CA GLU A 193 -10.95 10.02 6.81
C GLU A 193 -10.84 9.15 8.08
N ASP A 194 -11.99 8.66 8.54
CA ASP A 194 -12.16 7.90 9.78
C ASP A 194 -12.43 6.41 9.53
N ARG A 195 -12.19 5.96 8.30
CA ARG A 195 -12.51 4.61 7.84
C ARG A 195 -11.28 3.93 7.26
N LEU A 196 -11.29 2.60 7.37
CA LEU A 196 -10.31 1.74 6.75
C LEU A 196 -11.02 0.84 5.75
N TRP A 197 -10.39 0.60 4.62
CA TRP A 197 -10.77 -0.43 3.68
C TRP A 197 -9.56 -1.32 3.42
N PHE A 198 -9.81 -2.48 2.85
CA PHE A 198 -8.75 -3.32 2.33
C PHE A 198 -9.13 -3.87 0.95
N VAL A 199 -8.10 -4.28 0.22
CA VAL A 199 -8.22 -5.02 -1.04
C VAL A 199 -7.21 -6.15 -1.03
N ASP A 200 -7.67 -7.40 -1.12
CA ASP A 200 -6.81 -8.56 -1.36
C ASP A 200 -6.23 -8.50 -2.78
N LEU A 201 -4.90 -8.52 -2.89
CA LEU A 201 -4.18 -8.43 -4.16
C LEU A 201 -4.01 -9.80 -4.81
N CYS A 202 -5.08 -10.59 -4.85
CA CYS A 202 -5.07 -11.95 -5.39
C CYS A 202 -4.05 -12.82 -4.62
N SER A 203 -4.09 -12.74 -3.29
CA SER A 203 -3.15 -13.43 -2.41
C SER A 203 -3.32 -14.95 -2.49
N GLY A 204 -2.26 -15.69 -2.17
CA GLY A 204 -2.27 -17.16 -2.27
C GLY A 204 -3.18 -17.86 -1.26
N ASN A 205 -3.34 -17.27 -0.06
CA ASN A 205 -4.16 -17.84 1.03
C ASN A 205 -5.50 -17.10 1.21
N GLY A 206 -5.74 -16.06 0.42
CA GLY A 206 -6.84 -15.13 0.60
C GLY A 206 -6.69 -14.24 1.84
N THR A 207 -7.59 -13.27 1.93
CA THR A 207 -7.82 -12.44 3.11
C THR A 207 -9.14 -12.84 3.76
N ARG A 208 -9.21 -12.83 5.09
CA ARG A 208 -10.43 -13.11 5.84
C ARG A 208 -10.75 -11.98 6.82
N LEU A 209 -12.00 -11.55 6.87
CA LEU A 209 -12.53 -10.66 7.90
C LEU A 209 -13.45 -11.49 8.78
N GLU A 210 -13.19 -11.56 10.09
CA GLU A 210 -13.94 -12.42 11.01
C GLU A 210 -14.08 -13.87 10.53
N LYS A 211 -12.99 -14.43 9.99
CA LYS A 211 -12.89 -15.79 9.41
C LYS A 211 -13.61 -15.99 8.07
N GLN A 212 -14.40 -15.02 7.61
CA GLN A 212 -15.06 -15.07 6.30
C GLN A 212 -14.11 -14.62 5.19
N PRO A 213 -13.97 -15.38 4.10
CA PRO A 213 -13.12 -14.98 2.97
C PRO A 213 -13.71 -13.74 2.29
N ILE A 214 -12.85 -12.77 1.99
CA ILE A 214 -13.26 -11.48 1.44
C ILE A 214 -12.16 -10.92 0.53
N THR A 215 -12.55 -10.31 -0.58
CA THR A 215 -11.62 -9.78 -1.59
C THR A 215 -11.39 -8.29 -1.47
N ALA A 216 -12.38 -7.55 -0.98
CA ALA A 216 -12.30 -6.13 -0.66
C ALA A 216 -13.47 -5.76 0.25
N GLY A 217 -13.33 -4.67 1.00
CA GLY A 217 -14.42 -4.15 1.82
C GLY A 217 -13.93 -3.13 2.83
N GLU A 218 -14.90 -2.50 3.51
CA GLU A 218 -14.62 -1.75 4.73
C GLU A 218 -14.04 -2.71 5.78
N TRP A 219 -13.03 -2.23 6.51
CA TRP A 219 -12.39 -2.92 7.63
C TRP A 219 -12.78 -2.20 8.92
N PRO A 220 -13.79 -2.69 9.66
CA PRO A 220 -14.21 -2.05 10.88
C PRO A 220 -13.10 -2.09 11.94
N ILE A 221 -13.02 -1.01 12.71
CA ILE A 221 -12.02 -0.83 13.76
C ILE A 221 -12.16 -1.92 14.83
N GLY A 222 -11.04 -2.45 15.33
CA GLY A 222 -11.03 -3.51 16.33
C GLY A 222 -11.36 -4.90 15.78
N VAL A 223 -11.82 -5.02 14.53
CA VAL A 223 -12.11 -6.30 13.89
C VAL A 223 -10.84 -6.91 13.31
N ALA A 224 -10.71 -8.23 13.46
CA ALA A 224 -9.56 -9.00 13.00
C ALA A 224 -9.58 -9.19 11.47
N LEU A 225 -8.54 -8.69 10.80
CA LEU A 225 -8.25 -8.97 9.39
C LEU A 225 -7.11 -9.99 9.29
N GLN A 226 -7.42 -11.19 8.81
CA GLN A 226 -6.51 -12.32 8.76
C GLN A 226 -5.88 -12.50 7.37
N LEU A 227 -4.55 -12.63 7.36
CA LEU A 227 -3.68 -12.86 6.20
C LEU A 227 -2.87 -14.15 6.44
N GLY A 228 -3.46 -15.32 6.14
CA GLY A 228 -2.86 -16.61 6.51
C GLY A 228 -2.76 -16.78 8.04
N ARG A 229 -1.54 -16.97 8.58
CA ARG A 229 -1.26 -17.08 10.03
C ARG A 229 -1.19 -15.73 10.74
N VAL A 230 -1.16 -14.64 9.97
CA VAL A 230 -1.03 -13.27 10.50
C VAL A 230 -2.42 -12.68 10.68
N THR A 231 -2.65 -12.01 11.81
CA THR A 231 -3.87 -11.22 12.03
C THR A 231 -3.48 -9.78 12.31
N LEU A 232 -4.17 -8.84 11.65
CA LEU A 232 -4.06 -7.41 11.88
C LEU A 232 -5.32 -6.94 12.62
N VAL A 233 -5.14 -6.08 13.61
CA VAL A 233 -6.26 -5.41 14.31
C VAL A 233 -5.98 -3.92 14.34
N ALA A 234 -6.86 -3.14 13.70
CA ALA A 234 -6.72 -1.69 13.64
C ALA A 234 -7.27 -1.03 14.91
N ARG A 235 -6.54 -0.03 15.41
CA ARG A 235 -6.96 0.84 16.51
C ARG A 235 -6.73 2.31 16.13
N PRO A 236 -7.63 3.22 16.51
CA PRO A 236 -7.34 4.64 16.39
C PRO A 236 -6.15 4.96 17.28
N THR A 237 -5.19 5.75 16.79
CA THR A 237 -4.23 6.36 17.70
C THR A 237 -5.02 7.35 18.53
N CYS A 238 -5.00 7.20 19.86
CA CYS A 238 -5.52 8.24 20.75
C CYS A 238 -4.60 9.44 20.59
N SER A 239 -4.94 10.35 19.68
CA SER A 239 -4.25 11.62 19.54
C SER A 239 -4.42 12.33 20.87
N GLN A 240 -3.35 12.42 21.66
CA GLN A 240 -3.33 13.30 22.82
C GLN A 240 -3.76 14.70 22.36
N SER A 241 -4.74 15.26 23.07
CA SER A 241 -5.26 16.63 22.98
C SER A 241 -5.96 17.09 21.68
N TYR A 242 -7.25 16.76 21.58
CA TYR A 242 -8.28 17.73 21.12
C TYR A 242 -8.78 18.60 22.31
N GLU A 243 -7.95 18.79 23.34
CA GLU A 243 -8.29 19.61 24.52
C GLU A 243 -8.27 21.13 24.26
N MET A 244 -7.81 21.62 23.10
CA MET A 244 -7.70 23.08 22.88
C MET A 244 -8.95 23.78 22.32
N HIS A 245 -10.02 23.07 21.93
CA HIS A 245 -11.24 23.75 21.42
C HIS A 245 -12.45 23.75 22.36
N ARG A 246 -12.37 23.14 23.55
CA ARG A 246 -13.45 23.22 24.55
C ARG A 246 -13.20 24.24 25.67
N ALA A 247 -12.04 24.89 25.70
CA ALA A 247 -11.72 25.95 26.67
C ALA A 247 -12.08 27.39 26.21
N GLY A 248 -12.70 27.56 25.04
CA GLY A 248 -13.04 28.89 24.48
C GLY A 248 -14.47 29.39 24.73
N LEU A 249 -15.31 28.65 25.47
CA LEU A 249 -16.68 29.06 25.82
C LEU A 249 -16.85 29.13 27.34
N SER A 250 -15.97 29.86 28.04
CA SER A 250 -16.29 30.50 29.34
C SER A 250 -15.14 31.39 29.81
N GLN A 251 -15.00 32.58 29.23
CA GLN A 251 -14.36 33.68 29.94
C GLN A 251 -15.08 34.99 29.61
N GLN A 252 -16.35 35.03 30.05
CA GLN A 252 -16.99 36.28 30.40
C GLN A 252 -16.76 36.51 31.90
N VAL A 253 -16.24 37.69 32.22
CA VAL A 253 -16.28 38.39 33.52
C VAL A 253 -15.29 37.88 34.59
N PHE A 254 -14.17 38.58 34.74
CA PHE A 254 -13.85 39.38 35.93
C PHE A 254 -12.57 40.20 35.65
N ASP A 255 -12.78 41.46 35.27
CA ASP A 255 -11.81 42.53 35.55
C ASP A 255 -11.84 42.76 37.06
N ASP A 256 -10.74 42.52 37.77
CA ASP A 256 -10.13 43.43 38.76
C ASP A 256 -8.95 42.73 39.45
N HIS A 257 -7.71 43.18 39.20
CA HIS A 257 -6.70 43.52 40.22
C HIS A 257 -5.25 43.55 39.70
N LYS A 258 -4.56 44.58 40.19
CA LYS A 258 -3.21 45.07 39.89
C LYS A 258 -2.08 44.05 40.11
N PRO A 259 -0.95 44.17 39.38
CA PRO A 259 0.31 43.55 39.76
C PRO A 259 1.10 44.42 40.76
N VAL A 260 1.70 43.76 41.75
CA VAL A 260 2.73 44.28 42.64
C VAL A 260 4.06 43.63 42.28
N ASP A 261 5.11 44.45 42.24
CA ASP A 261 6.51 44.12 42.00
C ASP A 261 7.07 43.11 43.01
N SER A 262 8.04 42.27 42.59
CA SER A 262 9.44 42.33 43.10
C SER A 262 10.26 41.05 42.85
N VAL A 263 11.42 41.25 42.20
CA VAL A 263 12.80 40.85 42.58
C VAL A 263 13.02 39.41 43.14
N THR A 264 13.90 38.61 42.52
CA THR A 264 15.33 38.45 42.93
C THR A 264 16.00 37.27 42.21
N SER A 265 17.20 37.55 41.73
CA SER A 265 18.27 36.71 41.22
C SER A 265 18.65 35.51 42.11
N GLY A 266 19.12 34.43 41.50
CA GLY A 266 19.75 33.30 42.20
C GLY A 266 20.63 32.47 41.25
N SER A 267 21.85 32.22 41.70
CA SER A 267 23.07 31.94 40.94
C SER A 267 23.39 30.45 40.74
N GLN A 268 24.17 30.16 39.69
CA GLN A 268 25.35 29.26 39.62
C GLN A 268 25.40 27.91 40.35
N SER A 269 25.66 26.83 39.61
CA SER A 269 26.85 25.93 39.75
C SER A 269 26.67 24.74 38.79
N GLU A 270 27.55 24.49 37.82
CA GLU A 270 28.90 23.91 37.87
C GLU A 270 28.95 22.36 37.93
N SER A 271 29.76 21.80 37.03
CA SER A 271 30.51 20.53 37.08
C SER A 271 29.90 19.21 36.57
N GLN A 272 30.32 18.91 35.33
CA GLN A 272 31.16 17.77 34.94
C GLN A 272 30.57 16.45 34.40
N PRO A 273 31.28 15.83 33.41
CA PRO A 273 30.82 14.71 32.61
C PRO A 273 31.27 13.36 33.21
N ARG A 274 30.56 12.28 32.86
CA ARG A 274 31.07 10.92 33.02
C ARG A 274 31.20 10.24 31.67
N ASP A 275 32.46 10.02 31.31
CA ASP A 275 32.94 8.97 30.43
C ASP A 275 32.44 7.61 30.90
N ASP A 276 31.99 6.77 29.97
CA ASP A 276 32.08 5.31 30.09
C ASP A 276 32.06 4.72 28.67
N GLN A 277 33.22 4.82 28.02
CA GLN A 277 33.59 4.03 26.85
C GLN A 277 33.88 2.60 27.33
N ARG A 278 33.08 1.62 26.91
CA ARG A 278 33.48 0.21 26.98
C ARG A 278 33.76 -0.31 25.58
N ASP A 279 35.05 -0.49 25.34
CA ASP A 279 35.60 -1.43 24.37
C ASP A 279 35.11 -2.85 24.67
N LEU A 280 34.54 -3.49 23.65
CA LEU A 280 34.48 -4.96 23.54
C LEU A 280 34.99 -5.32 22.15
N SER A 281 36.31 -5.44 22.05
CA SER A 281 36.99 -6.16 20.98
C SER A 281 37.49 -7.50 21.53
N THR A 282 37.72 -8.44 20.61
CA THR A 282 38.36 -9.75 20.79
C THR A 282 37.42 -10.96 20.93
N LEU A 283 37.33 -11.73 19.83
CA LEU A 283 37.46 -13.19 19.70
C LEU A 283 37.37 -13.48 18.17
N ALA A 284 38.49 -13.57 17.44
CA ALA A 284 39.27 -14.79 17.16
C ALA A 284 38.39 -15.92 16.57
N HIS A 285 38.43 -16.09 15.24
CA HIS A 285 39.17 -17.13 14.49
C HIS A 285 38.56 -18.53 14.60
N ASP A 286 37.99 -19.03 13.49
CA ASP A 286 38.51 -20.25 12.85
C ASP A 286 38.01 -20.40 11.39
N PRO A 287 38.88 -20.82 10.43
CA PRO A 287 38.52 -21.06 9.02
C PRO A 287 38.69 -22.53 8.61
N ILE A 288 37.67 -23.19 8.05
CA ILE A 288 37.87 -24.50 7.40
C ILE A 288 37.01 -24.63 6.12
N LEU A 289 37.74 -24.65 4.99
CA LEU A 289 37.65 -25.47 3.77
C LEU A 289 36.29 -25.81 3.13
N GLY A 290 36.21 -25.57 1.81
CA GLY A 290 35.24 -26.24 0.94
C GLY A 290 35.21 -25.75 -0.51
N ARG A 291 36.35 -25.78 -1.21
CA ARG A 291 36.40 -25.70 -2.68
C ARG A 291 35.60 -26.85 -3.30
N THR A 292 34.74 -26.57 -4.27
CA THR A 292 34.57 -27.44 -5.45
C THR A 292 34.32 -26.57 -6.67
N GLU A 293 35.33 -26.51 -7.52
CA GLU A 293 35.24 -26.10 -8.92
C GLU A 293 34.37 -27.12 -9.67
N ASN A 294 33.45 -26.65 -10.49
CA ASN A 294 32.99 -27.41 -11.65
C ASN A 294 32.97 -26.47 -12.85
N GLN A 295 34.03 -26.58 -13.63
CA GLN A 295 34.09 -26.10 -15.01
C GLN A 295 33.17 -26.99 -15.84
N LEU A 296 32.12 -26.41 -16.43
CA LEU A 296 31.47 -27.00 -17.60
C LEU A 296 31.68 -26.04 -18.77
N THR A 297 32.48 -26.53 -19.71
CA THR A 297 32.63 -26.04 -21.07
C THR A 297 31.30 -26.18 -21.81
N ASP A 298 30.76 -25.08 -22.36
CA ASP A 298 29.74 -25.18 -23.40
C ASP A 298 30.17 -24.35 -24.61
N SER A 299 30.53 -25.08 -25.66
CA SER A 299 30.93 -24.58 -26.96
C SER A 299 29.67 -24.25 -27.76
N ARG A 300 29.48 -22.98 -28.16
CA ARG A 300 28.47 -22.61 -29.16
C ARG A 300 29.12 -21.98 -30.38
N PRO A 301 28.69 -22.36 -31.60
CA PRO A 301 29.26 -21.86 -32.85
C PRO A 301 28.78 -20.46 -33.19
N HIS A 302 29.70 -19.69 -33.78
CA HIS A 302 29.49 -18.40 -34.44
C HIS A 302 28.47 -18.54 -35.58
N VAL A 303 27.38 -17.78 -35.53
CA VAL A 303 26.49 -17.54 -36.67
C VAL A 303 26.78 -16.15 -37.22
N ASN A 304 27.21 -16.10 -38.47
CA ASN A 304 27.36 -14.88 -39.26
C ASN A 304 25.98 -14.40 -39.73
N THR A 305 25.67 -13.12 -39.54
CA THR A 305 24.56 -12.43 -40.22
C THR A 305 25.08 -11.21 -40.99
N PRO A 306 24.56 -10.96 -42.21
CA PRO A 306 25.05 -9.92 -43.10
C PRO A 306 24.50 -8.52 -42.79
N ASN A 307 25.34 -7.53 -43.06
CA ASN A 307 25.06 -6.09 -43.03
C ASN A 307 23.86 -5.70 -43.91
N SER A 308 22.85 -5.07 -43.32
CA SER A 308 21.91 -4.18 -44.01
C SER A 308 22.04 -2.77 -43.43
N LYS A 309 22.60 -1.86 -44.23
CA LYS A 309 22.57 -0.41 -43.98
C LYS A 309 21.11 0.06 -43.98
N THR A 310 20.71 0.68 -42.88
CA THR A 310 19.45 1.44 -42.80
C THR A 310 19.82 2.87 -42.43
N GLU A 311 19.38 3.83 -43.24
CA GLU A 311 19.52 5.25 -42.97
C GLU A 311 18.71 5.63 -41.73
N TYR A 312 19.37 6.28 -40.77
CA TYR A 312 18.75 6.85 -39.58
C TYR A 312 18.22 8.25 -39.92
N VAL A 313 16.92 8.45 -39.73
CA VAL A 313 16.30 9.77 -39.58
C VAL A 313 16.34 10.09 -38.08
N GLU A 314 16.99 11.19 -37.70
CA GLU A 314 16.97 11.74 -36.34
C GLU A 314 15.55 12.24 -36.02
N GLU A 315 14.73 11.39 -35.39
CA GLU A 315 13.56 11.85 -34.66
C GLU A 315 13.99 12.16 -33.21
N SER A 316 13.79 13.41 -32.81
CA SER A 316 14.06 13.91 -31.46
C SER A 316 13.27 13.10 -30.42
N GLU A 317 13.99 12.43 -29.51
CA GLU A 317 13.40 11.70 -28.40
C GLU A 317 12.64 12.67 -27.46
N PRO A 318 11.39 12.37 -27.06
CA PRO A 318 10.71 13.13 -26.02
C PRO A 318 11.36 12.87 -24.67
N GLU A 319 11.65 13.94 -23.92
CA GLU A 319 12.20 13.89 -22.57
C GLU A 319 11.34 12.99 -21.67
N ILE A 320 11.90 11.86 -21.25
CA ILE A 320 11.25 10.94 -20.31
C ILE A 320 11.37 11.56 -18.90
N PRO A 321 10.26 11.83 -18.19
CA PRO A 321 10.34 12.35 -16.83
C PRO A 321 11.03 11.35 -15.91
N THR A 322 12.03 11.83 -15.16
CA THR A 322 12.80 11.06 -14.19
C THR A 322 11.91 10.61 -13.03
N PHE A 323 11.64 9.31 -12.94
CA PHE A 323 10.84 8.73 -11.87
C PHE A 323 11.62 8.65 -10.55
N PHE A 324 10.95 9.06 -9.48
CA PHE A 324 11.42 9.14 -8.09
C PHE A 324 11.84 7.79 -7.50
N ILE A 325 12.99 7.74 -6.82
CA ILE A 325 13.49 6.55 -6.08
C ILE A 325 12.98 6.64 -4.62
N PRO A 326 12.20 5.67 -4.10
CA PRO A 326 11.64 5.76 -2.75
C PRO A 326 12.66 5.44 -1.64
N PRO A 327 12.48 5.98 -0.42
CA PRO A 327 13.37 5.78 0.74
C PRO A 327 13.19 4.40 1.43
N SER A 328 14.11 4.08 2.35
CA SER A 328 14.26 2.78 3.01
C SER A 328 13.05 2.33 3.88
N TYR A 329 12.73 1.03 3.82
CA TYR A 329 11.55 0.41 4.44
C TYR A 329 11.83 -0.13 5.85
N ALA A 330 10.88 0.07 6.78
CA ALA A 330 10.91 -0.56 8.11
C ALA A 330 10.63 -2.06 8.00
N ARG A 331 11.43 -2.89 8.69
CA ARG A 331 11.34 -4.36 8.66
C ARG A 331 10.97 -4.87 10.05
N ILE A 332 9.77 -5.44 10.20
CA ILE A 332 9.39 -6.16 11.42
C ILE A 332 9.80 -7.62 11.23
N ARG A 333 10.72 -8.11 12.06
CA ARG A 333 11.08 -9.54 12.08
C ARG A 333 10.09 -10.24 13.01
N ALA A 334 9.16 -11.02 12.46
CA ALA A 334 8.49 -12.05 13.26
C ALA A 334 9.46 -13.23 13.39
N PHE A 335 9.73 -13.67 14.62
CA PHE A 335 10.48 -14.89 14.88
C PHE A 335 9.62 -16.07 14.44
N ASP A 336 10.06 -16.81 13.43
CA ASP A 336 9.53 -18.15 13.16
C ASP A 336 10.00 -19.04 14.32
N SER A 337 9.06 -19.52 15.12
CA SER A 337 9.31 -20.65 16.02
C SER A 337 9.20 -21.91 15.17
N ASP A 338 10.34 -22.53 14.87
CA ASP A 338 10.37 -23.87 14.30
C ASP A 338 9.81 -24.83 15.37
N VAL A 339 8.62 -25.39 15.09
CA VAL A 339 8.00 -26.51 15.83
C VAL A 339 7.76 -27.63 14.84
#